data_AF-A0AAW1YFE5-F1
#
_entry.id   AF-A0AAW1YFE5-F1
#
_cell.length_a   1.000
_cell.length_b   1.000
_cell.length_c   1.000
_cell.angle_alpha   90.00
_cell.angle_beta   90.00
_cell.angle_gamma   90.00
#
_symmetry.space_group_name_H-M   'P 1'
#
loop_
_entity.id
_entity.type
_entity.pdbx_description
1 polymer ?
#
loop_
_entity_poly.entity_id
_entity_poly.type
_entity_poly.pdbx_seq_one_letter_code
_entity_poly.pdbx_strand_id
1 'polypeptide(L)'
;MGISVVAWPCKAVYAMIIGFMLNAIVQQTNGALSADTLKLIDKANKKGPYLGLVIPNSFELDPLLQSPNFTSNLIIDFSRRRFRFGTIAEKNVILVMTGLSMINAGTTTQLLLSLFNIEGYWSHTALWNWQRYGNGPRDELSLETQGDYTKNLLLQVFNIHSELALVERGTSASIFLSNAAYRSFLYDKFSISPLDMESASVALICLQQGVPFIAIRALSSGLTGGGSGDPTEAGKFISLASKNSVTVVVEFIRC
;
A
#
# COMPACT_ATOMS: atom_id res chain seq x y z
N MET A 1 73.75 -15.14 42.53
CA MET A 1 72.40 -14.58 42.74
C MET A 1 71.93 -13.96 41.43
N GLY A 2 71.11 -14.67 40.66
CA GLY A 2 70.50 -14.14 39.43
C GLY A 2 69.09 -13.63 39.74
N ILE A 3 68.87 -12.33 39.60
CA ILE A 3 67.54 -11.73 39.77
C ILE A 3 66.82 -11.85 38.42
N SER A 4 65.83 -12.74 38.36
CA SER A 4 64.88 -12.82 37.26
C SER A 4 63.93 -11.61 37.32
N VAL A 5 64.13 -10.65 36.42
CA VAL A 5 63.20 -9.52 36.25
C VAL A 5 61.98 -10.03 35.49
N VAL A 6 60.89 -10.26 36.21
CA VAL A 6 59.59 -10.66 35.66
C VAL A 6 58.99 -9.49 34.87
N ALA A 7 59.28 -9.43 33.57
CA ALA A 7 58.70 -8.47 32.63
C ALA A 7 57.30 -8.91 32.18
N TRP A 8 56.32 -8.90 33.09
CA TRP A 8 54.93 -9.34 32.81
C TRP A 8 53.78 -8.35 33.03
N PRO A 9 53.93 -7.10 33.52
CA PRO A 9 52.75 -6.23 33.67
C PRO A 9 52.39 -5.47 32.40
N CYS A 10 53.34 -5.16 31.50
CA CYS A 10 53.08 -4.24 30.38
C CYS A 10 52.14 -4.77 29.30
N LYS A 11 52.23 -6.06 28.92
CA LYS A 11 51.37 -6.63 27.87
C LYS A 11 49.91 -6.78 28.31
N ALA A 12 49.70 -7.19 29.57
CA ALA A 12 48.37 -7.34 30.14
C ALA A 12 47.68 -5.99 30.34
N VAL A 13 48.41 -4.99 30.81
CA VAL A 13 47.90 -3.61 30.96
C VAL A 13 47.58 -3.02 29.59
N TYR A 14 48.42 -3.21 28.57
CA TYR A 14 48.15 -2.74 27.22
C TYR A 14 46.93 -3.43 26.60
N ALA A 15 46.77 -4.73 26.80
CA ALA A 15 45.60 -5.48 26.37
C ALA A 15 44.31 -5.03 27.09
N MET A 16 44.38 -4.73 28.40
CA MET A 16 43.24 -4.16 29.14
C MET A 16 42.89 -2.76 28.64
N ILE A 17 43.88 -1.90 28.37
CA ILE A 17 43.64 -0.54 27.85
C ILE A 17 43.02 -0.60 26.46
N ILE A 18 43.51 -1.47 25.56
CA ILE A 18 42.89 -1.70 24.24
C ILE A 18 41.48 -2.26 24.43
N GLY A 19 41.28 -3.24 25.32
CA GLY A 19 39.95 -3.79 25.60
C GLY A 19 38.97 -2.75 26.14
N PHE A 20 39.43 -1.84 26.98
CA PHE A 20 38.61 -0.75 27.53
C PHE A 20 38.32 0.33 26.47
N MET A 21 39.30 0.67 25.64
CA MET A 21 39.15 1.61 24.51
C MET A 21 38.21 1.03 23.45
N LEU A 22 38.30 -0.26 23.11
CA LEU A 22 37.40 -0.93 22.18
C LEU A 22 35.95 -1.00 22.71
N ASN A 23 35.76 -1.26 24.00
CA ASN A 23 34.44 -1.22 24.62
C ASN A 23 33.86 0.21 24.69
N ALA A 24 34.71 1.22 24.88
CA ALA A 24 34.30 2.63 24.83
C ALA A 24 34.00 3.12 23.40
N ILE A 25 34.47 2.41 22.36
CA ILE A 25 34.21 2.70 20.94
C ILE A 25 32.98 1.94 20.41
N VAL A 26 32.29 1.13 21.22
CA VAL A 26 30.92 0.70 20.89
C VAL A 26 29.97 1.88 21.12
N GLN A 27 30.19 2.96 20.35
CA GLN A 27 29.21 3.99 20.11
C GLN A 27 27.97 3.30 19.58
N GLN A 28 26.81 3.60 20.16
CA GLN A 28 25.55 3.44 19.43
C GLN A 28 25.70 4.23 18.14
N THR A 29 25.92 3.54 17.03
CA THR A 29 25.90 4.15 15.71
C THR A 29 24.49 4.68 15.50
N ASN A 30 24.32 6.01 15.51
CA ASN A 30 23.07 6.66 15.14
C ASN A 30 22.88 6.56 13.61
N GLY A 31 22.53 5.36 13.14
CA GLY A 31 22.06 5.16 11.79
C GLY A 31 20.66 5.74 11.60
N ALA A 32 20.22 5.88 10.35
CA ALA A 32 18.84 6.27 10.05
C ALA A 32 17.80 5.32 10.68
N LEU A 33 18.20 4.07 10.94
CA LEU A 33 17.46 3.07 11.71
C LEU A 33 18.10 2.88 13.07
N SER A 34 17.28 2.80 14.13
CA SER A 34 17.76 2.37 15.44
C SER A 34 18.20 0.91 15.38
N ALA A 35 19.16 0.52 16.23
CA ALA A 35 19.63 -0.86 16.31
C ALA A 35 18.49 -1.85 16.62
N ASP A 36 17.51 -1.43 17.41
CA ASP A 36 16.36 -2.27 17.74
C ASP A 36 15.39 -2.42 16.57
N THR A 37 15.13 -1.34 15.83
CA THR A 37 14.34 -1.41 14.58
C THR A 37 15.03 -2.31 13.56
N LEU A 38 16.35 -2.19 13.40
CA LEU A 38 17.11 -3.03 12.48
C LEU A 38 17.00 -4.52 12.84
N LYS A 39 17.14 -4.87 14.12
CA LYS A 39 16.94 -6.26 14.59
C LYS A 39 15.54 -6.78 14.30
N LEU A 40 14.50 -5.93 14.41
CA LEU A 40 13.13 -6.31 14.07
C LEU A 40 12.97 -6.55 12.58
N ILE A 41 13.56 -5.70 11.74
CA ILE A 41 13.58 -5.85 10.28
C ILE A 41 14.29 -7.14 9.89
N ASP A 42 15.47 -7.41 10.45
CA ASP A 42 16.22 -8.65 10.19
C ASP A 42 15.42 -9.90 10.60
N LYS A 43 14.72 -9.83 11.73
CA LYS A 43 13.86 -10.92 12.19
C LYS A 43 12.64 -11.12 11.27
N ALA A 44 12.07 -10.04 10.75
CA ALA A 44 10.98 -10.10 9.79
C ALA A 44 11.45 -10.72 8.46
N ASN A 45 12.57 -10.24 7.91
CA ASN A 45 13.08 -10.70 6.61
C ASN A 45 13.45 -12.19 6.57
N LYS A 46 13.82 -12.78 7.72
CA LYS A 46 14.02 -14.24 7.85
C LYS A 46 12.75 -15.08 7.64
N LYS A 47 11.56 -14.48 7.80
CA LYS A 47 10.26 -15.13 7.60
C LYS A 47 9.62 -14.81 6.25
N GLY A 48 10.24 -13.92 5.47
CA GLY A 48 9.80 -13.60 4.13
C GLY A 48 10.03 -14.76 3.14
N PRO A 49 9.68 -14.57 1.87
CA PRO A 49 9.28 -13.29 1.29
C PRO A 49 7.81 -12.93 1.61
N TYR A 50 7.46 -11.66 1.43
CA TYR A 50 6.13 -11.12 1.72
C TYR A 50 5.48 -10.52 0.47
N LEU A 51 4.14 -10.50 0.47
CA LEU A 51 3.36 -9.64 -0.40
C LEU A 51 3.17 -8.27 0.26
N GLY A 52 3.62 -7.21 -0.40
CA GLY A 52 3.51 -5.85 0.12
C GLY A 52 2.20 -5.18 -0.30
N LEU A 53 1.37 -4.77 0.65
CA LEU A 53 0.07 -4.10 0.45
C LEU A 53 0.14 -2.64 0.85
N VAL A 54 -0.06 -1.77 -0.13
CA VAL A 54 0.05 -0.32 0.07
C VAL A 54 -1.27 0.35 -0.19
N ILE A 55 -1.75 1.02 0.85
CA ILE A 55 -3.14 1.43 1.03
C ILE A 55 -3.16 2.93 1.40
N PRO A 56 -3.94 3.77 0.73
CA PRO A 56 -3.79 5.22 0.87
C PRO A 56 -4.50 5.79 2.10
N ASN A 57 -5.60 5.19 2.55
CA ASN A 57 -6.40 5.72 3.66
C ASN A 57 -7.01 4.62 4.55
N SER A 58 -7.62 5.05 5.65
CA SER A 58 -8.24 4.15 6.64
C SER A 58 -9.54 3.51 6.15
N PHE A 59 -10.32 4.18 5.29
CA PHE A 59 -11.55 3.60 4.73
C PHE A 59 -11.29 2.32 3.94
N GLU A 60 -10.06 2.14 3.48
CA GLU A 60 -9.60 1.05 2.66
C GLU A 60 -8.78 0.04 3.46
N LEU A 61 -7.99 0.53 4.41
CA LEU A 61 -7.23 -0.33 5.32
C LEU A 61 -8.13 -1.03 6.35
N ASP A 62 -9.08 -0.31 6.95
CA ASP A 62 -9.84 -0.80 8.09
C ASP A 62 -10.71 -2.03 7.75
N PRO A 63 -11.41 -2.10 6.59
CA PRO A 63 -12.13 -3.31 6.22
C PRO A 63 -11.23 -4.53 6.03
N LEU A 64 -9.98 -4.32 5.61
CA LEU A 64 -8.99 -5.40 5.51
C LEU A 64 -8.50 -5.83 6.90
N LEU A 65 -8.25 -4.89 7.80
CA LEU A 65 -7.85 -5.17 9.19
C LEU A 65 -8.95 -5.86 10.00
N GLN A 66 -10.22 -5.58 9.68
CA GLN A 66 -11.40 -6.18 10.32
C GLN A 66 -11.81 -7.50 9.66
N SER A 67 -11.21 -7.86 8.51
CA SER A 67 -11.53 -9.09 7.80
C SER A 67 -11.10 -10.31 8.62
N PRO A 68 -11.94 -11.35 8.75
CA PRO A 68 -11.54 -12.60 9.42
C PRO A 68 -10.40 -13.32 8.69
N ASN A 69 -10.15 -12.95 7.43
CA ASN A 69 -9.06 -13.52 6.62
C ASN A 69 -7.70 -12.89 6.91
N PHE A 70 -7.63 -11.81 7.68
CA PHE A 70 -6.37 -11.15 8.03
C PHE A 70 -5.98 -11.45 9.48
N THR A 71 -4.77 -11.93 9.69
CA THR A 71 -4.17 -12.05 11.03
C THR A 71 -2.90 -11.24 11.12
N SER A 72 -2.70 -10.48 12.20
CA SER A 72 -1.51 -9.65 12.41
C SER A 72 -0.63 -10.26 13.51
N ASN A 73 0.67 -10.37 13.28
CA ASN A 73 1.62 -10.99 14.23
C ASN A 73 2.78 -10.09 14.64
N LEU A 74 3.07 -9.02 13.89
CA LEU A 74 4.16 -8.10 14.14
C LEU A 74 3.83 -6.73 13.56
N ILE A 75 4.20 -5.68 14.29
CA ILE A 75 4.10 -4.31 13.82
C ILE A 75 5.48 -3.67 13.94
N ILE A 76 5.93 -3.03 12.86
CA ILE A 76 7.15 -2.22 12.84
C ILE A 76 6.75 -0.80 12.43
N ASP A 77 7.00 0.17 13.31
CA ASP A 77 6.80 1.58 13.02
C ASP A 77 8.14 2.20 12.59
N PHE A 78 8.19 2.80 11.40
CA PHE A 78 9.37 3.50 10.89
C PHE A 78 8.97 4.66 9.97
N SER A 79 9.66 5.80 10.07
CA SER A 79 9.38 7.00 9.25
C SER A 79 7.90 7.42 9.26
N ARG A 80 7.23 7.30 10.41
CA ARG A 80 5.78 7.53 10.58
C ARG A 80 4.89 6.65 9.68
N ARG A 81 5.38 5.47 9.31
CA ARG A 81 4.64 4.42 8.62
C ARG A 81 4.58 3.20 9.53
N ARG A 82 3.40 2.59 9.57
CA ARG A 82 3.14 1.39 10.34
C ARG A 82 3.06 0.20 9.41
N PHE A 83 4.11 -0.62 9.41
CA PHE A 83 4.18 -1.87 8.67
C PHE A 83 3.58 -2.99 9.52
N ARG A 84 2.44 -3.53 9.08
CA ARG A 84 1.71 -4.58 9.78
C ARG A 84 1.95 -5.90 9.07
N PHE A 85 2.68 -6.77 9.73
CA PHE A 85 2.98 -8.11 9.24
C PHE A 85 1.86 -9.05 9.64
N GLY A 86 1.48 -9.89 8.70
CA GLY A 86 0.35 -10.78 8.89
C GLY A 86 0.25 -11.85 7.82
N THR A 87 -0.90 -12.51 7.82
CA THR A 87 -1.29 -13.42 6.74
C THR A 87 -2.67 -13.06 6.20
N ILE A 88 -2.84 -13.24 4.89
CA ILE A 88 -4.14 -13.25 4.20
C ILE A 88 -4.21 -14.53 3.39
N ALA A 89 -5.24 -15.35 3.62
CA ALA A 89 -5.39 -16.64 2.92
C ALA A 89 -4.08 -17.46 2.95
N GLU A 90 -3.45 -17.57 4.13
CA GLU A 90 -2.17 -18.27 4.38
C GLU A 90 -0.91 -17.67 3.71
N LYS A 91 -1.05 -16.64 2.87
CA LYS A 91 0.10 -15.90 2.30
C LYS A 91 0.60 -14.85 3.28
N ASN A 92 1.93 -14.74 3.43
CA ASN A 92 2.56 -13.70 4.26
C ASN A 92 2.40 -12.32 3.60
N VAL A 93 1.86 -11.36 4.34
CA VAL A 93 1.60 -10.00 3.85
C VAL A 93 2.20 -8.93 4.76
N ILE A 94 2.49 -7.76 4.19
CA ILE A 94 2.80 -6.53 4.91
C ILE A 94 1.81 -5.45 4.49
N LEU A 95 0.96 -5.00 5.41
CA LEU A 95 0.05 -3.87 5.16
C LEU A 95 0.68 -2.58 5.63
N VAL A 96 0.70 -1.55 4.79
CA VAL A 96 1.15 -0.21 5.17
C VAL A 96 0.24 0.88 4.60
N MET A 97 -0.13 1.82 5.47
CA MET A 97 -0.90 3.00 5.08
C MET A 97 0.04 4.11 4.60
N THR A 98 -0.19 4.66 3.41
CA THR A 98 0.66 5.73 2.85
C THR A 98 0.22 7.12 3.24
N GLY A 99 -1.10 7.33 3.37
CA GLY A 99 -1.70 8.65 3.21
C GLY A 99 -1.91 8.99 1.74
N LEU A 100 -2.81 9.94 1.47
CA LEU A 100 -3.10 10.41 0.12
C LEU A 100 -1.88 11.13 -0.49
N SER A 101 -1.77 11.13 -1.82
CA SER A 101 -0.72 11.75 -2.66
C SER A 101 0.29 10.74 -3.21
N MET A 102 0.67 10.98 -4.46
CA MET A 102 1.73 10.25 -5.17
C MET A 102 3.04 10.24 -4.39
N ILE A 103 3.45 11.36 -3.78
CA ILE A 103 4.72 11.43 -3.03
C ILE A 103 4.69 10.50 -1.81
N ASN A 104 3.57 10.47 -1.11
CA ASN A 104 3.39 9.60 0.06
C ASN A 104 3.42 8.13 -0.35
N ALA A 105 2.73 7.78 -1.44
CA ALA A 105 2.70 6.45 -1.97
C ALA A 105 4.09 5.99 -2.44
N GLY A 106 4.78 6.79 -3.25
CA GLY A 106 6.13 6.52 -3.73
C GLY A 106 7.14 6.34 -2.59
N THR A 107 7.16 7.26 -1.61
CA THR A 107 8.07 7.18 -0.46
C THR A 107 7.81 5.92 0.36
N THR A 108 6.55 5.58 0.61
CA THR A 108 6.20 4.40 1.39
C THR A 108 6.55 3.11 0.64
N THR A 109 6.34 3.08 -0.67
CA THR A 109 6.73 1.97 -1.55
C THR A 109 8.24 1.77 -1.52
N GLN A 110 9.02 2.85 -1.67
CA GLN A 110 10.47 2.78 -1.61
C GLN A 110 10.95 2.24 -0.27
N LEU A 111 10.37 2.71 0.84
CA LEU A 111 10.71 2.21 2.17
C LEU A 111 10.37 0.72 2.33
N LEU A 112 9.20 0.30 1.87
CA LEU A 112 8.77 -1.10 1.93
C LEU A 112 9.75 -2.01 1.18
N LEU A 113 10.10 -1.64 -0.06
CA LEU A 113 11.02 -2.42 -0.91
C LEU A 113 12.49 -2.36 -0.44
N SER A 114 12.90 -1.27 0.24
CA SER A 114 14.28 -1.14 0.73
C SER A 114 14.51 -1.88 2.04
N LEU A 115 13.48 -2.01 2.88
CA LEU A 115 13.60 -2.55 4.23
C LEU A 115 13.24 -4.02 4.31
N PHE A 116 12.32 -4.50 3.45
CA PHE A 116 11.72 -5.82 3.62
C PHE A 116 11.91 -6.73 2.40
N ASN A 117 11.99 -8.03 2.65
CA ASN A 117 12.09 -9.05 1.59
C ASN A 117 10.71 -9.29 0.94
N ILE A 118 10.46 -8.68 -0.22
CA ILE A 118 9.18 -8.70 -0.94
C ILE A 118 9.28 -9.62 -2.17
N GLU A 119 8.38 -10.60 -2.28
CA GLU A 119 8.32 -11.54 -3.43
C GLU A 119 7.73 -10.85 -4.68
N GLY A 120 6.77 -9.98 -4.41
CA GLY A 120 6.01 -9.23 -5.38
C GLY A 120 5.20 -8.19 -4.61
N TYR A 121 5.08 -7.00 -5.19
CA TYR A 121 4.37 -5.92 -4.54
C TYR A 121 2.95 -5.82 -5.13
N TRP A 122 1.96 -5.63 -4.25
CA TRP A 122 0.56 -5.63 -4.62
C TRP A 122 -0.12 -4.36 -4.06
N SER A 123 -0.49 -3.37 -4.89
CA SER A 123 -1.22 -2.19 -4.36
C SER A 123 -2.73 -2.37 -4.46
N HIS A 124 -3.33 -2.17 -3.30
CA HIS A 124 -4.73 -2.27 -2.97
C HIS A 124 -5.39 -0.88 -2.90
N THR A 125 -6.66 -0.82 -3.29
CA THR A 125 -7.72 0.13 -2.91
C THR A 125 -7.41 1.60 -3.00
N ALA A 126 -7.95 2.25 -4.03
CA ALA A 126 -8.27 3.67 -4.02
C ALA A 126 -9.68 3.76 -4.60
N LEU A 127 -10.43 4.65 -3.99
CA LEU A 127 -11.72 5.15 -4.40
C LEU A 127 -11.58 5.86 -5.75
N TRP A 128 -12.37 5.44 -6.74
CA TRP A 128 -12.35 6.04 -8.07
C TRP A 128 -13.14 7.33 -8.19
N ASN A 129 -12.69 8.15 -9.13
CA ASN A 129 -13.59 8.83 -10.06
C ASN A 129 -13.56 8.06 -11.40
N TRP A 130 -14.57 7.24 -11.71
CA TRP A 130 -14.69 6.57 -13.02
C TRP A 130 -15.27 7.53 -14.05
N GLN A 131 -14.85 7.37 -15.29
CA GLN A 131 -15.31 8.16 -16.41
C GLN A 131 -16.31 7.38 -17.27
N ARG A 132 -17.55 7.88 -17.29
CA ARG A 132 -18.67 7.47 -18.17
C ARG A 132 -18.28 7.21 -19.63
N TYR A 133 -17.31 7.94 -20.17
CA TYR A 133 -17.04 8.00 -21.60
C TYR A 133 -15.88 7.12 -22.07
N GLY A 134 -15.40 6.20 -21.22
CA GLY A 134 -14.43 5.17 -21.60
C GLY A 134 -14.93 4.20 -22.68
N ASN A 135 -16.24 4.04 -22.77
CA ASN A 135 -16.93 3.17 -23.72
C ASN A 135 -17.90 3.98 -24.63
N GLY A 136 -17.78 5.31 -24.61
CA GLY A 136 -18.70 6.21 -25.31
C GLY A 136 -20.06 6.41 -24.60
N PRO A 137 -20.90 7.35 -25.07
CA PRO A 137 -22.16 7.73 -24.40
C PRO A 137 -23.26 6.65 -24.43
N ARG A 138 -23.01 5.53 -25.12
CA ARG A 138 -24.02 4.53 -25.51
C ARG A 138 -23.80 3.17 -24.84
N ASP A 139 -22.68 2.96 -24.17
CA ASP A 139 -22.35 1.67 -23.59
C ASP A 139 -22.90 1.61 -22.16
N GLU A 140 -23.81 0.66 -21.96
CA GLU A 140 -24.58 0.47 -20.74
C GLU A 140 -23.69 -0.07 -19.61
N LEU A 141 -23.59 0.63 -18.48
CA LEU A 141 -22.76 0.22 -17.34
C LEU A 141 -23.42 -0.90 -16.51
N SER A 142 -22.61 -1.64 -15.76
CA SER A 142 -23.11 -2.50 -14.67
C SER A 142 -23.93 -1.64 -13.71
N LEU A 143 -25.23 -1.95 -13.58
CA LEU A 143 -26.29 -1.22 -12.85
C LEU A 143 -27.12 -0.18 -13.64
N GLU A 144 -26.84 0.13 -14.92
CA GLU A 144 -27.69 1.02 -15.74
C GLU A 144 -29.03 0.35 -16.16
N THR A 145 -29.01 -0.96 -16.40
CA THR A 145 -30.22 -1.77 -16.66
C THR A 145 -31.24 -1.76 -15.51
N GLN A 146 -30.82 -1.40 -14.29
CA GLN A 146 -31.67 -1.44 -13.09
C GLN A 146 -32.29 -0.09 -12.70
N GLY A 147 -32.15 0.92 -13.56
CA GLY A 147 -32.77 2.22 -13.38
C GLY A 147 -31.93 3.16 -12.52
N ASP A 148 -31.87 4.41 -12.96
CA ASP A 148 -31.24 5.56 -12.32
C ASP A 148 -31.50 5.60 -10.80
N TYR A 149 -30.52 5.19 -9.99
CA TYR A 149 -30.61 5.04 -8.53
C TYR A 149 -30.62 6.38 -7.77
N THR A 150 -31.28 7.40 -8.32
CA THR A 150 -31.51 8.65 -7.58
C THR A 150 -32.83 8.64 -6.82
N LYS A 151 -33.57 7.51 -6.64
CA LYS A 151 -34.75 7.58 -5.76
C LYS A 151 -35.32 6.36 -5.06
N ASN A 152 -34.99 5.09 -5.35
CA ASN A 152 -35.60 3.96 -4.64
C ASN A 152 -34.71 2.71 -4.59
N LEU A 153 -34.79 1.95 -3.49
CA LEU A 153 -34.03 0.73 -3.08
C LEU A 153 -32.61 1.01 -2.52
N LEU A 154 -32.19 0.68 -1.29
CA LEU A 154 -32.66 -0.20 -0.21
C LEU A 154 -33.10 -1.60 -0.66
N LEU A 155 -32.31 -2.62 -0.26
CA LEU A 155 -32.59 -4.07 -0.28
C LEU A 155 -32.22 -4.84 -1.55
N GLN A 156 -30.93 -5.09 -1.77
CA GLN A 156 -30.47 -6.43 -2.17
C GLN A 156 -29.19 -6.77 -1.39
N VAL A 157 -29.46 -7.25 -0.18
CA VAL A 157 -28.52 -7.82 0.77
C VAL A 157 -28.15 -9.23 0.24
N PHE A 158 -26.88 -9.43 -0.13
CA PHE A 158 -26.22 -10.69 -0.54
C PHE A 158 -26.63 -11.34 -1.89
N ASN A 159 -26.07 -10.85 -3.01
CA ASN A 159 -25.62 -11.67 -4.15
C ASN A 159 -24.64 -10.85 -5.02
N ILE A 160 -23.33 -10.94 -4.75
CA ILE A 160 -22.33 -10.04 -5.32
C ILE A 160 -22.03 -10.45 -6.78
N HIS A 161 -22.67 -9.78 -7.74
CA HIS A 161 -22.21 -9.73 -9.13
C HIS A 161 -21.18 -8.59 -9.28
N SER A 162 -19.98 -8.77 -8.74
CA SER A 162 -18.88 -7.84 -9.01
C SER A 162 -18.33 -8.14 -10.40
N GLU A 163 -18.59 -7.26 -11.36
CA GLU A 163 -17.98 -7.34 -12.69
C GLU A 163 -16.53 -6.87 -12.61
N LEU A 164 -15.58 -7.73 -13.00
CA LEU A 164 -14.17 -7.37 -13.13
C LEU A 164 -13.92 -6.85 -14.55
N ALA A 165 -13.45 -5.61 -14.65
CA ALA A 165 -13.01 -5.02 -15.91
C ALA A 165 -11.50 -4.83 -15.92
N LEU A 166 -10.83 -5.32 -16.96
CA LEU A 166 -9.44 -4.96 -17.23
C LEU A 166 -9.40 -3.56 -17.84
N VAL A 167 -8.51 -2.73 -17.33
CA VAL A 167 -8.29 -1.38 -17.85
C VAL A 167 -7.03 -1.36 -18.70
N GLU A 168 -7.13 -0.86 -19.93
CA GLU A 168 -5.97 -0.69 -20.80
C GLU A 168 -5.02 0.43 -20.35
N ARG A 169 -5.56 1.60 -19.97
CA ARG A 169 -4.77 2.78 -19.58
C ARG A 169 -5.36 3.53 -18.39
N GLY A 170 -4.60 3.60 -17.30
CA GLY A 170 -4.87 4.44 -16.15
C GLY A 170 -3.80 5.51 -15.93
N THR A 171 -4.13 6.53 -15.15
CA THR A 171 -3.18 7.55 -14.70
C THR A 171 -3.35 7.86 -13.21
N SER A 172 -2.38 8.56 -12.64
CA SER A 172 -2.51 9.17 -11.32
C SER A 172 -2.16 10.64 -11.35
N ALA A 173 -2.79 11.41 -10.47
CA ALA A 173 -2.44 12.80 -10.26
C ALA A 173 -2.68 13.19 -8.80
N SER A 174 -1.93 14.15 -8.27
CA SER A 174 -2.11 14.67 -6.91
C SER A 174 -3.34 15.57 -6.76
N ILE A 175 -4.36 15.40 -7.60
CA ILE A 175 -5.59 16.16 -7.60
C ILE A 175 -6.78 15.20 -7.50
N PHE A 176 -7.81 15.60 -6.77
CA PHE A 176 -9.09 14.90 -6.82
C PHE A 176 -9.88 15.39 -8.06
N LEU A 177 -10.01 14.52 -9.07
CA LEU A 177 -10.64 14.91 -10.34
C LEU A 177 -12.17 14.89 -10.30
N SER A 178 -12.76 15.99 -9.81
CA SER A 178 -14.20 16.28 -9.86
C SER A 178 -14.55 17.27 -10.98
N ASN A 179 -14.01 17.07 -12.19
CA ASN A 179 -14.30 17.92 -13.34
C ASN A 179 -14.59 17.05 -14.57
N ALA A 180 -15.83 17.10 -15.07
CA ALA A 180 -16.27 16.30 -16.20
C ALA A 180 -15.57 16.65 -17.51
N ALA A 181 -15.34 17.94 -17.80
CA ALA A 181 -14.66 18.37 -19.01
C ALA A 181 -13.20 17.91 -19.03
N TYR A 182 -12.51 17.99 -17.88
CA TYR A 182 -11.13 17.55 -17.79
C TYR A 182 -11.00 16.02 -17.85
N ARG A 183 -11.97 15.29 -17.30
CA ARG A 183 -12.12 13.85 -17.56
C ARG A 183 -12.24 13.56 -19.07
N SER A 184 -13.21 14.18 -19.76
CA SER A 184 -13.39 14.02 -21.21
C SER A 184 -12.08 14.28 -21.96
N PHE A 185 -11.38 15.36 -21.64
CA PHE A 185 -10.07 15.66 -22.21
C PHE A 185 -9.04 14.54 -22.00
N LEU A 186 -8.91 13.97 -20.80
CA LEU A 186 -7.94 12.90 -20.52
C LEU A 186 -8.24 11.64 -21.34
N TYR A 187 -9.51 11.30 -21.49
CA TYR A 187 -9.91 10.18 -22.32
C TYR A 187 -9.69 10.46 -23.82
N ASP A 188 -10.16 11.59 -24.33
CA ASP A 188 -10.08 11.92 -25.76
C ASP A 188 -8.62 12.08 -26.23
N LYS A 189 -7.72 12.54 -25.35
CA LYS A 189 -6.30 12.75 -25.68
C LYS A 189 -5.40 11.56 -25.41
N PHE A 190 -5.69 10.78 -24.37
CA PHE A 190 -4.77 9.75 -23.88
C PHE A 190 -5.41 8.38 -23.69
N SER A 191 -6.71 8.25 -23.98
CA SER A 191 -7.51 7.04 -23.74
C SER A 191 -7.44 6.57 -22.28
N ILE A 192 -7.33 7.52 -21.35
CA ILE A 192 -7.27 7.25 -19.91
C ILE A 192 -8.69 7.08 -19.37
N SER A 193 -8.98 5.93 -18.76
CA SER A 193 -10.27 5.68 -18.09
C SER A 193 -10.20 5.84 -16.56
N PRO A 194 -9.25 5.22 -15.82
CA PRO A 194 -8.95 5.57 -14.44
C PRO A 194 -8.08 6.79 -14.25
N LEU A 195 -8.48 7.55 -13.24
CA LEU A 195 -7.59 8.42 -12.51
C LEU A 195 -7.70 8.17 -11.00
N ASP A 196 -6.57 7.96 -10.36
CA ASP A 196 -6.42 7.95 -8.90
C ASP A 196 -5.28 8.88 -8.45
N MET A 197 -4.88 8.80 -7.18
CA MET A 197 -3.89 9.71 -6.60
C MET A 197 -2.55 9.03 -6.26
N GLU A 198 -2.40 7.73 -6.50
CA GLU A 198 -1.26 6.94 -6.00
C GLU A 198 -0.66 5.92 -6.98
N SER A 199 -1.47 5.21 -7.78
CA SER A 199 -1.06 3.99 -8.52
C SER A 199 0.19 4.18 -9.38
N ALA A 200 0.25 5.24 -10.18
CA ALA A 200 1.34 5.49 -11.12
C ALA A 200 2.66 5.75 -10.38
N SER A 201 2.62 6.41 -9.22
CA SER A 201 3.83 6.62 -8.41
C SER A 201 4.33 5.31 -7.82
N VAL A 202 3.43 4.42 -7.41
CA VAL A 202 3.79 3.11 -6.90
C VAL A 202 4.37 2.24 -8.01
N ALA A 203 3.68 2.20 -9.16
CA ALA A 203 4.10 1.48 -10.36
C ALA A 203 5.51 1.92 -10.80
N LEU A 204 5.81 3.22 -10.76
CA LEU A 204 7.12 3.76 -11.11
C LEU A 204 8.23 3.21 -10.21
N ILE A 205 8.01 3.19 -8.89
CA ILE A 205 9.02 2.65 -7.94
C ILE A 205 9.18 1.14 -8.13
N CYS A 206 8.09 0.39 -8.28
CA CYS A 206 8.14 -1.05 -8.55
C CYS A 206 8.91 -1.35 -9.83
N LEU A 207 8.65 -0.60 -10.91
CA LEU A 207 9.36 -0.70 -12.17
C LEU A 207 10.87 -0.45 -12.00
N GLN A 208 11.24 0.60 -11.26
CA GLN A 208 12.64 0.92 -10.97
C GLN A 208 13.36 -0.17 -10.17
N GLN A 209 12.64 -0.87 -9.28
CA GLN A 209 13.18 -1.93 -8.44
C GLN A 209 13.05 -3.34 -9.09
N GLY A 210 12.49 -3.45 -10.30
CA GLY A 210 12.28 -4.73 -10.97
C GLY A 210 11.25 -5.64 -10.28
N VAL A 211 10.32 -5.06 -9.52
CA VAL A 211 9.31 -5.78 -8.74
C VAL A 211 7.97 -5.77 -9.48
N PRO A 212 7.29 -6.92 -9.66
CA PRO A 212 5.97 -6.98 -10.26
C PRO A 212 4.96 -6.12 -9.49
N PHE A 213 4.06 -5.45 -10.23
CA PHE A 213 3.04 -4.56 -9.69
C PHE A 213 1.70 -4.77 -10.38
N ILE A 214 0.63 -4.76 -9.60
CA ILE A 214 -0.75 -4.68 -10.07
C ILE A 214 -1.53 -3.75 -9.12
N ALA A 215 -2.45 -2.98 -9.70
CA ALA A 215 -3.38 -2.13 -8.97
C ALA A 215 -4.79 -2.73 -9.05
N ILE A 216 -5.42 -2.97 -7.89
CA ILE A 216 -6.84 -3.34 -7.81
C ILE A 216 -7.59 -2.24 -7.10
N ARG A 217 -8.61 -1.72 -7.76
CA ARG A 217 -9.35 -0.53 -7.34
C ARG A 217 -10.85 -0.79 -7.51
N ALA A 218 -11.68 -0.19 -6.66
CA ALA A 218 -13.15 -0.33 -6.72
C ALA A 218 -13.84 1.02 -6.85
N LEU A 219 -14.98 1.03 -7.54
CA LEU A 219 -15.73 2.24 -7.84
C LEU A 219 -16.49 2.74 -6.61
N SER A 220 -16.24 3.98 -6.22
CA SER A 220 -16.74 4.58 -4.97
C SER A 220 -17.54 5.86 -5.17
N SER A 221 -17.68 6.31 -6.40
CA SER A 221 -18.44 7.50 -6.74
C SER A 221 -19.63 7.07 -7.60
N GLY A 222 -20.83 7.52 -7.24
CA GLY A 222 -22.02 7.44 -8.09
C GLY A 222 -21.91 8.34 -9.32
N LEU A 223 -20.74 8.40 -9.95
CA LEU A 223 -20.49 9.17 -11.16
C LEU A 223 -20.96 8.38 -12.39
N THR A 224 -22.26 8.09 -12.39
CA THR A 224 -23.05 8.11 -13.61
C THR A 224 -22.93 9.52 -14.18
N GLY A 225 -22.03 9.68 -15.15
CA GLY A 225 -22.26 10.53 -16.31
C GLY A 225 -22.88 11.92 -16.21
N GLY A 226 -22.71 12.70 -15.14
CA GLY A 226 -23.24 14.08 -15.10
C GLY A 226 -23.73 14.61 -13.75
N GLY A 227 -23.48 13.93 -12.64
CA GLY A 227 -23.82 14.44 -11.30
C GLY A 227 -23.02 15.70 -10.90
N SER A 228 -23.63 16.55 -10.07
CA SER A 228 -23.26 17.91 -9.64
C SER A 228 -21.90 18.09 -8.94
N GLY A 229 -21.03 17.08 -8.92
CA GLY A 229 -19.76 17.13 -8.20
C GLY A 229 -19.92 17.15 -6.68
N ASP A 230 -21.08 16.70 -6.17
CA ASP A 230 -21.42 16.76 -4.75
C ASP A 230 -20.57 15.76 -3.93
N PRO A 231 -19.74 16.22 -2.97
CA PRO A 231 -18.92 15.38 -2.10
C PRO A 231 -19.74 14.39 -1.26
N THR A 232 -21.04 14.63 -1.10
CA THR A 232 -21.93 13.79 -0.28
C THR A 232 -22.21 12.41 -0.88
N GLU A 233 -22.10 12.25 -2.21
CA GLU A 233 -22.33 10.96 -2.89
C GLU A 233 -21.15 9.99 -2.73
N ALA A 234 -19.91 10.49 -2.71
CA ALA A 234 -18.73 9.65 -2.45
C ALA A 234 -18.78 9.01 -1.05
N GLY A 235 -19.33 9.74 -0.06
CA GLY A 235 -19.52 9.22 1.29
C GLY A 235 -20.54 8.07 1.39
N LYS A 236 -21.49 7.96 0.45
CA LYS A 236 -22.50 6.88 0.44
C LYS A 236 -21.94 5.56 -0.07
N PHE A 237 -21.05 5.60 -1.07
CA PHE A 237 -20.55 4.39 -1.75
C PHE A 237 -19.15 3.96 -1.30
N ILE A 238 -18.42 4.80 -0.57
CA ILE A 238 -17.07 4.49 -0.05
C ILE A 238 -17.01 3.14 0.69
N SER A 239 -17.98 2.86 1.57
CA SER A 239 -17.99 1.60 2.34
C SER A 239 -18.20 0.38 1.45
N LEU A 240 -19.07 0.48 0.44
CA LEU A 240 -19.33 -0.60 -0.51
C LEU A 240 -18.10 -0.84 -1.40
N ALA A 241 -17.50 0.23 -1.93
CA ALA A 241 -16.32 0.16 -2.76
C ALA A 241 -15.14 -0.49 -2.02
N SER A 242 -14.86 -0.05 -0.79
CA SER A 242 -13.81 -0.63 0.03
C SER A 242 -14.04 -2.11 0.29
N LYS A 243 -15.29 -2.51 0.64
CA LYS A 243 -15.63 -3.93 0.86
C LYS A 243 -15.44 -4.77 -0.40
N ASN A 244 -15.95 -4.30 -1.55
CA ASN A 244 -15.80 -5.01 -2.81
C ASN A 244 -14.34 -5.18 -3.19
N SER A 245 -13.54 -4.13 -3.02
CA SER A 245 -12.11 -4.23 -3.29
C SER A 245 -11.43 -5.21 -2.34
N VAL A 246 -11.71 -5.17 -1.03
CA VAL A 246 -11.14 -6.17 -0.09
C VAL A 246 -11.52 -7.60 -0.49
N THR A 247 -12.74 -7.85 -0.95
CA THR A 247 -13.16 -9.17 -1.43
C THR A 247 -12.31 -9.63 -2.62
N VAL A 248 -12.21 -8.84 -3.69
CA VAL A 248 -11.42 -9.18 -4.89
C VAL A 248 -9.97 -9.48 -4.53
N VAL A 249 -9.46 -8.77 -3.54
CA VAL A 249 -8.09 -8.81 -3.10
C VAL A 249 -7.76 -10.06 -2.33
N VAL A 250 -8.65 -10.43 -1.40
CA VAL A 250 -8.54 -11.68 -0.67
C VAL A 250 -8.66 -12.86 -1.63
N GLU A 251 -9.56 -12.81 -2.61
CA GLU A 251 -9.69 -13.84 -3.64
C GLU A 251 -8.42 -13.93 -4.51
N PHE A 252 -7.88 -12.81 -4.96
CA PHE A 252 -6.66 -12.77 -5.77
C PHE A 252 -5.45 -13.34 -5.03
N ILE A 253 -5.31 -13.05 -3.73
CA ILE A 253 -4.20 -13.58 -2.91
C ILE A 253 -4.35 -15.10 -2.67
N ARG A 254 -5.58 -15.62 -2.71
CA ARG A 254 -5.84 -17.05 -2.52
C ARG A 254 -5.44 -17.91 -3.72
N CYS A 255 -5.46 -17.34 -4.93
CA CYS A 255 -5.05 -18.01 -6.17
C CYS A 255 -3.55 -18.33 -6.18
#